data_AF-A0AAP7ZPI5-F1
#
_entry.id   AF-A0AAP7ZPI5-F1
#
_cell.length_a   1.000
_cell.length_b   1.000
_cell.length_c   1.000
_cell.angle_alpha   90.00
_cell.angle_beta   90.00
_cell.angle_gamma   90.00
#
_symmetry.space_group_name_H-M   'P 1'
#
loop_
_entity.id
_entity.type
_entity.pdbx_description
1 polymer ?
#
loop_
_entity_poly.entity_id
_entity_poly.type
_entity_poly.pdbx_seq_one_letter_code
_entity_poly.pdbx_strand_id
1 'polypeptide(L)'
;MGVQDRDWYRDRREPQLRNPDWQQEYARWYGKPPQGARQGVHWTISLMVWVAVLLVVYIVAKQLRLTSNVAAVPGQPAASMQPAPLAAPPQRQPAPVVQQLTARPAAPPAGVNKCVINGQTVYTEAPCGQAMRTLVGNAPPEAPGTASQREIEEAAAAAKRAEEQLARQWDQRVAQRDRDLAAEQIAVQQQVGAVNAECARLKADRDGILRLSVTTQQQPPWRDNLNYIRKRMNELHC
;
A
#
# COMPACT_ATOMS: atom_id res chain seq x y z
N MET A 1 -2.12 67.87 -13.17
CA MET A 1 -3.09 67.61 -12.08
C MET A 1 -3.77 66.28 -12.37
N GLY A 2 -3.75 65.34 -11.43
CA GLY A 2 -4.48 64.07 -11.57
C GLY A 2 -3.68 62.82 -11.25
N VAL A 3 -3.38 62.58 -9.97
CA VAL A 3 -3.09 61.24 -9.40
C VAL A 3 -3.45 61.24 -7.89
N GLN A 4 -4.69 61.56 -7.52
CA GLN A 4 -5.12 61.45 -6.10
C GLN A 4 -6.49 60.80 -5.89
N ASP A 5 -7.24 60.46 -6.95
CA ASP A 5 -8.61 59.91 -6.83
C ASP A 5 -8.71 58.39 -7.04
N ARG A 6 -7.67 57.61 -6.67
CA ARG A 6 -7.70 56.14 -6.88
C ARG A 6 -7.73 55.29 -5.62
N ASP A 7 -7.65 55.89 -4.43
CA ASP A 7 -7.53 55.13 -3.18
C ASP A 7 -8.83 55.05 -2.36
N TRP A 8 -9.90 55.75 -2.77
CA TRP A 8 -11.18 55.77 -2.04
C TRP A 8 -11.90 54.41 -1.97
N TYR A 9 -11.60 53.46 -2.87
CA TYR A 9 -12.34 52.19 -2.96
C TYR A 9 -11.71 51.00 -2.23
N ARG A 10 -10.54 51.14 -1.58
CA ARG A 10 -9.87 50.01 -0.90
C ARG A 10 -10.20 49.83 0.58
N ASP A 11 -10.88 50.79 1.21
CA ASP A 11 -11.17 50.78 2.66
C ASP A 11 -12.55 50.23 3.04
N ARG A 12 -13.30 49.62 2.10
CA ARG A 12 -14.46 48.77 2.45
C ARG A 12 -14.09 47.31 2.69
N ARG A 13 -12.97 47.05 3.38
CA ARG A 13 -12.93 45.83 4.19
C ARG A 13 -13.82 46.10 5.38
N GLU A 14 -14.94 45.38 5.39
CA GLU A 14 -15.87 45.26 6.50
C GLU A 14 -15.14 45.45 7.84
N PRO A 15 -15.67 46.24 8.79
CA PRO A 15 -15.20 46.16 10.15
C PRO A 15 -15.34 44.69 10.53
N GLN A 16 -14.22 43.97 10.63
CA GLN A 16 -14.22 42.70 11.30
C GLN A 16 -14.67 43.03 12.72
N LEU A 17 -15.97 42.91 12.99
CA LEU A 17 -16.49 42.59 14.31
C LEU A 17 -15.97 41.19 14.64
N ARG A 18 -14.65 41.11 14.82
CA ARG A 18 -13.96 39.96 15.37
C ARG A 18 -14.19 40.09 16.86
N ASN A 19 -15.44 39.81 17.25
CA ASN A 19 -15.84 39.66 18.63
C ASN A 19 -14.86 38.64 19.25
N PRO A 20 -13.91 39.04 20.11
CA PRO A 20 -12.87 38.14 20.61
C PRO A 20 -13.47 36.92 21.35
N ASP A 21 -14.75 37.03 21.73
CA ASP A 21 -15.48 36.08 22.55
C ASP A 21 -16.34 35.13 21.71
N TRP A 22 -16.31 35.24 20.36
CA TRP A 22 -17.09 34.36 19.47
C TRP A 22 -16.76 32.88 19.71
N GLN A 23 -15.51 32.56 20.10
CA GLN A 23 -15.11 31.20 20.45
C GLN A 23 -15.69 30.73 21.79
N GLN A 24 -15.87 31.64 22.76
CA GLN A 24 -16.54 31.30 24.03
C GLN A 24 -18.04 31.05 23.80
N GLU A 25 -18.70 31.88 22.98
CA GLU A 25 -20.09 31.66 22.62
C GLU A 25 -20.26 30.39 21.78
N TYR A 26 -19.39 30.15 20.81
CA TYR A 26 -19.40 28.90 20.03
C TYR A 26 -19.18 27.67 20.92
N ALA A 27 -18.26 27.74 21.89
CA ALA A 27 -18.02 26.66 22.84
C ALA A 27 -19.18 26.44 23.82
N ARG A 28 -19.97 27.49 24.13
CA ARG A 28 -21.20 27.39 24.92
C ARG A 28 -22.31 26.64 24.16
N TRP A 29 -22.47 26.91 22.87
CA TRP A 29 -23.54 26.33 22.05
C TRP A 29 -23.20 24.97 21.42
N TYR A 30 -21.95 24.77 21.03
CA TYR A 30 -21.51 23.61 20.25
C TYR A 30 -20.44 22.76 20.96
N GLY A 31 -20.05 23.12 22.18
CA GLY A 31 -18.92 22.50 22.88
C GLY A 31 -17.56 22.97 22.33
N LYS A 32 -16.48 22.66 23.04
CA LYS A 32 -15.12 23.01 22.59
C LYS A 32 -14.87 22.38 21.22
N PRO A 33 -14.45 23.13 20.19
CA PRO A 33 -13.95 22.49 18.98
C PRO A 33 -12.78 21.58 19.39
N PRO A 34 -12.62 20.38 18.80
CA PRO A 34 -11.41 19.60 19.00
C PRO A 34 -10.27 20.55 18.65
N GLN A 35 -9.39 20.81 19.63
CA GLN A 35 -8.22 21.65 19.41
C GLN A 35 -7.55 21.09 18.17
N GLY A 36 -7.65 21.84 17.05
CA GLY A 36 -6.96 21.55 15.81
C GLY A 36 -5.53 21.29 16.22
N ALA A 37 -5.15 20.02 16.11
CA ALA A 37 -3.98 19.55 16.76
C ALA A 37 -2.80 20.39 16.26
N ARG A 38 -1.98 20.87 17.20
CA ARG A 38 -0.62 21.36 16.93
C ARG A 38 0.25 20.16 16.47
N GLN A 39 -0.22 19.40 15.48
CA GLN A 39 0.22 18.07 15.08
C GLN A 39 1.24 18.08 13.94
N GLY A 40 1.78 19.24 13.57
CA GLY A 40 2.84 19.30 12.55
C GLY A 40 4.17 18.70 13.04
N VAL A 41 4.47 18.79 14.35
CA VAL A 41 5.77 18.40 14.90
C VAL A 41 5.76 17.00 15.52
N HIS A 42 4.63 16.55 16.05
CA HIS A 42 4.56 15.25 16.73
C HIS A 42 4.62 14.05 15.77
N TRP A 43 4.10 14.22 14.54
CA TRP A 43 4.12 13.16 13.53
C TRP A 43 5.51 12.96 12.92
N THR A 44 6.26 14.04 12.68
CA THR A 44 7.63 13.96 12.17
C THR A 44 8.59 13.33 13.20
N ILE A 45 8.45 13.66 14.48
CA ILE A 45 9.21 13.01 15.56
C ILE A 45 8.87 11.52 15.64
N SER A 46 7.58 11.16 15.57
CA SER A 46 7.15 9.76 15.55
C SER A 46 7.76 8.99 14.37
N LEU A 47 7.77 9.60 13.17
CA LEU A 47 8.36 8.99 11.98
C LEU A 47 9.87 8.80 12.11
N MET A 48 10.59 9.79 12.65
CA MET A 48 12.03 9.70 12.91
C MET A 48 12.35 8.58 13.91
N VAL A 49 11.52 8.39 14.95
CA VAL A 49 11.68 7.30 15.91
C VAL A 49 11.49 5.93 15.23
N TRP A 50 10.47 5.78 14.39
CA TRP A 50 10.26 4.54 13.64
C TRP A 50 11.41 4.21 12.68
N VAL A 51 11.93 5.22 11.98
CA VAL A 51 13.11 5.06 11.11
C VAL A 51 14.32 4.60 11.92
N ALA A 52 14.58 5.21 13.07
CA ALA A 52 15.70 4.82 13.94
C ALA A 52 15.56 3.36 14.43
N VAL A 53 14.36 2.94 14.85
CA VAL A 53 14.09 1.56 15.29
C VAL A 53 14.35 0.57 14.15
N LEU A 54 13.85 0.84 12.93
CA LEU A 54 14.08 -0.02 11.78
C LEU A 54 15.56 -0.12 11.41
N LEU A 55 16.31 0.99 11.54
CA LEU A 55 17.75 1.02 11.29
C LEU A 55 18.51 0.14 12.29
N VAL A 56 18.16 0.20 13.58
CA VAL A 56 18.75 -0.66 14.62
C VAL A 56 18.44 -2.13 14.33
N VAL A 57 17.19 -2.46 14.02
CA VAL A 57 16.78 -3.84 13.68
C VAL A 57 17.53 -4.34 12.44
N TYR A 58 17.67 -3.50 11.41
CA TYR A 58 18.42 -3.83 10.20
C TYR A 58 19.91 -4.09 10.50
N ILE A 59 20.55 -3.25 11.31
CA ILE A 59 21.95 -3.44 11.71
C ILE A 59 22.10 -4.74 12.50
N VAL A 60 21.22 -5.01 13.48
CA VAL A 60 21.24 -6.26 14.25
C VAL A 60 21.05 -7.47 13.35
N ALA A 61 20.08 -7.46 12.44
CA ALA A 61 19.86 -8.54 11.47
C ALA A 61 21.06 -8.74 10.53
N LYS A 62 21.70 -7.65 10.10
CA LYS A 62 22.90 -7.71 9.26
C LYS A 62 24.10 -8.28 10.02
N GLN A 63 24.28 -7.91 11.29
CA GLN A 63 25.32 -8.48 12.15
C GLN A 63 25.06 -9.96 12.44
N LEU A 64 23.81 -10.35 12.69
CA LEU A 64 23.40 -11.75 12.82
C LEU A 64 23.66 -12.57 11.55
N ARG A 65 23.43 -11.99 10.36
CA ARG A 65 23.77 -12.64 9.08
C ARG A 65 25.28 -12.73 8.84
N LEU A 66 26.07 -11.81 9.38
CA LEU A 66 27.53 -11.85 9.28
C LEU A 66 28.14 -12.85 10.28
N THR A 67 27.54 -13.01 11.47
CA THR A 67 27.99 -14.02 12.46
C THR A 67 27.48 -15.43 12.17
N SER A 68 26.32 -15.60 11.50
CA SER A 68 25.82 -16.93 11.12
C SER A 68 26.62 -17.63 10.02
N ASN A 69 27.50 -16.91 9.30
CA ASN A 69 28.30 -17.47 8.21
C ASN A 69 29.68 -18.00 8.65
N VAL A 70 29.99 -18.02 9.95
CA VAL A 70 31.28 -18.52 10.49
C VAL A 70 31.14 -19.84 11.28
N ALA A 71 29.94 -20.42 11.39
CA ALA A 71 29.76 -21.73 12.03
C ALA A 71 29.22 -22.78 11.04
N ALA A 72 30.01 -23.12 10.03
CA ALA A 72 29.83 -24.37 9.30
C ALA A 72 30.66 -25.47 10.00
N VAL A 73 30.02 -26.22 10.90
CA VAL A 73 30.51 -27.54 11.36
C VAL A 73 29.64 -28.60 10.66
N PRO A 74 30.22 -29.59 9.97
CA PRO A 74 29.46 -30.58 9.22
C PRO A 74 29.10 -31.78 10.11
N GLY A 75 27.87 -32.27 9.94
CA GLY A 75 27.53 -33.67 10.23
C GLY A 75 26.44 -33.86 11.29
N GLN A 76 25.22 -34.14 10.82
CA GLN A 76 24.46 -35.31 11.25
C GLN A 76 23.16 -35.44 10.42
N PRO A 77 22.84 -36.63 9.88
CA PRO A 77 21.55 -36.92 9.29
C PRO A 77 20.59 -37.44 10.37
N ALA A 78 19.34 -36.98 10.35
CA ALA A 78 18.26 -37.61 11.10
C ALA A 78 17.00 -37.68 10.25
N ALA A 79 16.43 -38.88 10.23
CA ALA A 79 15.37 -39.33 9.36
C ALA A 79 13.96 -38.93 9.83
N SER A 80 13.02 -39.05 8.89
CA SER A 80 11.64 -39.54 9.05
C SER A 80 10.66 -38.76 9.95
N MET A 81 9.57 -38.28 9.34
CA MET A 81 8.19 -38.73 9.60
C MET A 81 7.21 -37.97 8.69
N GLN A 82 6.42 -38.72 7.91
CA GLN A 82 5.25 -38.28 7.12
C GLN A 82 4.06 -37.99 8.08
N PRO A 83 2.94 -37.33 7.67
CA PRO A 83 1.97 -37.92 6.72
C PRO A 83 1.22 -36.94 5.79
N ALA A 84 0.62 -37.49 4.72
CA ALA A 84 -0.31 -36.80 3.81
C ALA A 84 -1.76 -36.81 4.35
N PRO A 85 -2.64 -35.92 3.82
CA PRO A 85 -3.92 -36.43 3.34
C PRO A 85 -4.34 -35.87 1.96
N LEU A 86 -4.98 -36.76 1.19
CA LEU A 86 -5.62 -36.52 -0.10
C LEU A 86 -6.96 -35.79 0.02
N ALA A 87 -7.24 -34.90 -0.95
CA ALA A 87 -8.56 -34.74 -1.57
C ALA A 87 -8.38 -34.23 -3.01
N ALA A 88 -9.00 -34.90 -3.98
CA ALA A 88 -9.03 -34.59 -5.42
C ALA A 88 -10.49 -34.38 -5.88
N PRO A 89 -10.80 -34.14 -7.17
CA PRO A 89 -10.45 -33.01 -8.06
C PRO A 89 -11.75 -32.32 -8.62
N PRO A 90 -11.66 -31.43 -9.62
CA PRO A 90 -12.01 -31.92 -10.95
C PRO A 90 -11.11 -31.43 -12.09
N GLN A 91 -11.09 -32.27 -13.13
CA GLN A 91 -10.39 -32.11 -14.40
C GLN A 91 -10.60 -30.77 -15.12
N ARG A 92 -9.53 -30.29 -15.76
CA ARG A 92 -9.58 -29.84 -17.17
C ARG A 92 -8.17 -29.81 -17.81
N GLN A 93 -8.04 -30.68 -18.81
CA GLN A 93 -7.25 -30.63 -20.05
C GLN A 93 -5.71 -30.51 -20.04
N PRO A 94 -5.02 -31.23 -20.95
CA PRO A 94 -3.57 -31.34 -20.99
C PRO A 94 -2.94 -30.16 -21.72
N ALA A 95 -2.07 -29.42 -21.04
CA ALA A 95 -1.11 -28.56 -21.72
C ALA A 95 -0.05 -29.45 -22.42
N PRO A 96 0.40 -29.12 -23.64
CA PRO A 96 1.42 -29.88 -24.33
C PRO A 96 2.73 -29.84 -23.56
N VAL A 97 3.32 -31.03 -23.41
CA VAL A 97 4.67 -31.26 -22.93
C VAL A 97 5.63 -30.46 -23.81
N VAL A 98 6.16 -29.35 -23.31
CA VAL A 98 7.44 -28.85 -23.80
C VAL A 98 8.47 -29.84 -23.29
N GLN A 99 8.96 -30.69 -24.18
CA GLN A 99 10.12 -31.54 -23.94
C GLN A 99 11.28 -30.66 -23.50
N GLN A 100 11.54 -30.64 -22.20
CA GLN A 100 12.78 -30.15 -21.66
C GLN A 100 13.84 -31.20 -22.04
N LEU A 101 14.56 -30.94 -23.13
CA LEU A 101 15.69 -31.75 -23.54
C LEU A 101 16.72 -31.70 -22.39
N THR A 102 16.82 -32.79 -21.64
CA THR A 102 17.87 -32.99 -20.64
C THR A 102 19.18 -33.14 -21.40
N ALA A 103 19.85 -32.01 -21.64
CA ALA A 103 21.23 -32.02 -22.12
C ALA A 103 22.12 -32.57 -21.00
N ARG A 104 22.39 -33.87 -21.09
CA ARG A 104 23.48 -34.55 -20.41
C ARG A 104 24.77 -33.71 -20.59
N PRO A 105 25.59 -33.48 -19.56
CA PRO A 105 26.89 -32.85 -19.77
C PRO A 105 27.76 -33.84 -20.55
N ALA A 106 27.80 -33.68 -21.87
CA ALA A 106 28.78 -34.34 -22.70
C ALA A 106 30.13 -33.71 -22.36
N ALA A 107 31.09 -34.53 -21.91
CA ALA A 107 32.49 -34.14 -21.85
C ALA A 107 32.89 -33.56 -23.22
N PRO A 108 33.63 -32.44 -23.28
CA PRO A 108 34.02 -31.86 -24.56
C PRO A 108 34.93 -32.85 -25.31
N PRO A 109 34.74 -33.03 -26.63
CA PRO A 109 35.60 -33.89 -27.42
C PRO A 109 37.05 -33.38 -27.36
N ALA A 110 37.98 -34.29 -27.11
CA ALA A 110 39.41 -34.00 -27.16
C ALA A 110 39.77 -33.48 -28.56
N GLY A 111 40.21 -32.22 -28.67
CA GLY A 111 40.59 -31.61 -29.95
C GLY A 111 40.22 -30.13 -30.11
N VAL A 112 39.52 -29.52 -29.15
CA VAL A 112 39.11 -28.11 -29.25
C VAL A 112 40.26 -27.18 -28.84
N ASN A 113 40.72 -26.35 -29.78
CA ASN A 113 41.72 -25.33 -29.52
C ASN A 113 41.06 -24.09 -28.90
N LYS A 114 41.68 -23.55 -27.84
CA LYS A 114 41.26 -22.30 -27.21
C LYS A 114 41.99 -21.13 -27.85
N CYS A 115 41.27 -20.28 -28.57
CA CYS A 115 41.83 -19.12 -29.25
C CYS A 115 41.32 -17.83 -28.58
N VAL A 116 42.18 -16.84 -28.40
CA VAL A 116 41.77 -15.50 -27.95
C VAL A 116 41.78 -14.59 -29.17
N ILE A 117 40.60 -14.18 -29.61
CA ILE A 117 40.42 -13.27 -30.75
C ILE A 117 39.80 -11.98 -30.20
N ASN A 118 40.48 -10.84 -30.36
CA ASN A 118 40.04 -9.52 -29.86
C ASN A 118 39.63 -9.51 -28.37
N GLY A 119 40.35 -10.26 -27.52
CA GLY A 119 40.08 -10.33 -26.08
C GLY A 119 38.96 -11.29 -25.67
N GLN A 120 38.25 -11.90 -26.62
CA GLN A 120 37.24 -12.92 -26.36
C GLN A 120 37.80 -14.32 -26.60
N THR A 121 37.52 -15.24 -25.67
CA THR A 121 37.92 -16.64 -25.79
C THR A 121 36.91 -17.39 -26.64
N VAL A 122 37.34 -17.90 -27.78
CA VAL A 122 36.55 -18.74 -28.67
C VAL A 122 37.18 -20.13 -28.74
N TYR A 123 36.35 -21.15 -28.64
CA TYR A 123 36.75 -22.55 -28.70
C TYR A 123 36.46 -23.09 -30.10
N THR A 124 37.49 -23.46 -30.85
CA THR A 124 37.36 -23.90 -32.24
C THR A 124 38.06 -25.23 -32.47
N GLU A 125 37.48 -26.09 -33.31
CA GLU A 125 38.09 -27.37 -33.69
C GLU A 125 39.27 -27.19 -34.67
N ALA A 126 39.28 -26.10 -35.45
CA ALA A 126 40.38 -25.75 -36.36
C ALA A 126 41.52 -24.99 -35.65
N PRO A 127 42.77 -25.04 -36.17
CA PRO A 127 43.87 -24.23 -35.65
C PRO A 127 43.55 -22.73 -35.77
N CYS A 128 43.88 -21.95 -34.74
CA CYS A 128 43.45 -20.54 -34.59
C CYS A 128 43.72 -19.64 -35.82
N GLY A 129 44.75 -19.94 -36.62
CA GLY A 129 45.07 -19.19 -37.84
C GLY A 129 44.04 -19.32 -38.97
N GLN A 130 43.28 -20.43 -39.04
CA GLN A 130 42.21 -20.61 -40.02
C GLN A 130 40.88 -19.99 -39.55
N ALA A 131 40.59 -20.03 -38.24
CA ALA A 131 39.41 -19.40 -37.66
C ALA A 131 39.41 -17.87 -37.80
N MET A 132 40.58 -17.22 -37.75
CA MET A 132 40.68 -15.78 -38.01
C MET A 132 40.32 -15.41 -39.46
N ARG A 133 40.62 -16.26 -40.45
CA ARG A 133 40.31 -15.95 -41.86
C ARG A 133 38.83 -16.11 -42.20
N THR A 134 38.14 -17.04 -41.55
CA THR A 134 36.70 -17.28 -41.79
C THR A 134 35.81 -16.19 -41.18
N LEU A 135 36.22 -15.53 -40.09
CA LEU A 135 35.49 -14.41 -39.50
C LEU A 135 35.65 -13.09 -40.28
N VAL A 136 36.82 -12.83 -40.87
CA VAL A 136 37.06 -11.59 -41.64
C VAL A 136 36.42 -11.66 -43.04
N GLY A 137 36.18 -12.87 -43.58
CA GLY A 137 35.64 -13.06 -44.93
C GLY A 137 34.12 -13.09 -45.07
N ASN A 138 33.34 -13.14 -43.98
CA ASN A 138 31.89 -13.43 -44.05
C ASN A 138 31.01 -12.51 -43.19
N ALA A 139 31.31 -11.22 -43.11
CA ALA A 139 30.34 -10.24 -42.61
C ALA A 139 29.63 -9.59 -43.82
N PRO A 140 28.44 -10.07 -44.25
CA PRO A 140 27.60 -9.26 -45.11
C PRO A 140 27.13 -8.04 -44.30
N PRO A 141 27.08 -6.83 -44.91
CA PRO A 141 26.39 -5.71 -44.28
C PRO A 141 24.89 -5.98 -44.37
N GLU A 142 24.30 -6.57 -43.33
CA GLU A 142 22.84 -6.58 -43.17
C GLU A 142 22.38 -5.14 -42.93
N ALA A 143 21.92 -4.49 -44.00
CA ALA A 143 21.04 -3.34 -43.88
C ALA A 143 19.75 -3.82 -43.21
N PRO A 144 19.29 -3.22 -42.09
CA PRO A 144 18.00 -3.57 -41.52
C PRO A 144 16.92 -3.26 -42.56
N GLY A 145 16.32 -4.29 -43.13
CA GLY A 145 15.27 -4.13 -44.13
C GLY A 145 14.09 -3.39 -43.54
N THR A 146 13.61 -2.37 -44.24
CA THR A 146 12.44 -1.53 -43.88
C THR A 146 11.20 -2.31 -43.47
N ALA A 147 11.07 -3.58 -43.87
CA ALA A 147 10.00 -4.49 -43.44
C ALA A 147 10.09 -4.84 -41.93
N SER A 148 11.27 -5.15 -41.41
CA SER A 148 11.45 -5.49 -39.99
C SER A 148 11.18 -4.29 -39.09
N GLN A 149 11.54 -3.08 -39.55
CA GLN A 149 11.28 -1.85 -38.80
C GLN A 149 9.80 -1.51 -38.70
N ARG A 150 9.02 -1.78 -39.75
CA ARG A 150 7.57 -1.60 -39.75
C ARG A 150 6.86 -2.60 -38.83
N GLU A 151 7.30 -3.85 -38.79
CA GLU A 151 6.77 -4.85 -37.85
C GLU A 151 7.03 -4.46 -36.40
N ILE A 152 8.21 -3.91 -36.09
CA ILE A 152 8.55 -3.40 -34.75
C ILE A 152 7.66 -2.20 -34.38
N GLU A 153 7.39 -1.28 -35.30
CA GLU A 153 6.53 -0.12 -35.07
C GLU A 153 5.05 -0.53 -34.87
N GLU A 154 4.56 -1.48 -35.67
CA GLU A 154 3.21 -2.04 -35.52
C GLU A 154 3.06 -2.80 -34.19
N ALA A 155 4.06 -3.58 -33.78
CA ALA A 155 4.10 -4.23 -32.47
C ALA A 155 4.14 -3.23 -31.31
N ALA A 156 4.91 -2.16 -31.41
CA ALA A 156 4.95 -1.09 -30.42
C ALA A 156 3.60 -0.35 -30.31
N ALA A 157 2.94 -0.07 -31.45
CA ALA A 157 1.61 0.52 -31.47
C ALA A 157 0.55 -0.43 -30.87
N ALA A 158 0.66 -1.74 -31.10
CA ALA A 158 -0.21 -2.74 -30.47
C ALA A 158 0.01 -2.80 -28.95
N ALA A 159 1.27 -2.79 -28.49
CA ALA A 159 1.61 -2.75 -27.07
C ALA A 159 1.04 -1.51 -26.37
N LYS A 160 1.18 -0.33 -26.97
CA LYS A 160 0.61 0.91 -26.43
C LYS A 160 -0.91 0.84 -26.27
N ARG A 161 -1.63 0.28 -27.26
CA ARG A 161 -3.08 0.07 -27.15
C ARG A 161 -3.45 -0.92 -26.05
N ALA A 162 -2.65 -1.98 -25.86
CA ALA A 162 -2.87 -2.94 -24.78
C ALA A 162 -2.65 -2.29 -23.39
N GLU A 163 -1.61 -1.47 -23.24
CA GLU A 163 -1.36 -0.71 -22.01
C GLU A 163 -2.49 0.28 -21.71
N GLU A 164 -3.00 1.00 -22.71
CA GLU A 164 -4.15 1.89 -22.54
C GLU A 164 -5.41 1.14 -22.08
N GLN A 165 -5.63 -0.08 -22.57
CA GLN A 165 -6.75 -0.92 -22.10
C GLN A 165 -6.56 -1.34 -20.64
N LEU A 166 -5.34 -1.69 -20.23
CA LEU A 166 -5.03 -2.02 -18.84
C LEU A 166 -5.21 -0.79 -17.93
N ALA A 167 -4.81 0.40 -18.38
CA ALA A 167 -5.02 1.64 -17.65
C ALA A 167 -6.52 1.92 -17.44
N ARG A 168 -7.36 1.76 -18.47
CA ARG A 168 -8.82 1.91 -18.34
C ARG A 168 -9.42 0.91 -17.36
N GLN A 169 -8.97 -0.34 -17.37
CA GLN A 169 -9.43 -1.35 -16.41
C GLN A 169 -8.99 -1.01 -14.98
N TRP A 170 -7.79 -0.46 -14.82
CA TRP A 170 -7.31 0.04 -13.53
C TRP A 170 -8.18 1.19 -13.03
N ASP A 171 -8.44 2.19 -13.87
CA ASP A 171 -9.30 3.33 -13.52
C ASP A 171 -10.70 2.88 -13.12
N GLN A 172 -11.26 1.88 -13.80
CA GLN A 172 -12.55 1.29 -13.42
C GLN A 172 -12.52 0.66 -12.02
N ARG A 173 -11.45 -0.08 -11.68
CA ARG A 173 -11.30 -0.68 -10.35
C ARG A 173 -11.11 0.38 -9.27
N VAL A 174 -10.35 1.44 -9.55
CA VAL A 174 -10.16 2.57 -8.63
C VAL A 174 -11.48 3.30 -8.41
N ALA A 175 -12.18 3.67 -9.47
CA ALA A 175 -13.47 4.34 -9.37
C ALA A 175 -14.51 3.49 -8.63
N GLN A 176 -14.50 2.17 -8.81
CA GLN A 176 -15.37 1.28 -8.04
C GLN A 176 -15.01 1.28 -6.55
N ARG A 177 -13.72 1.14 -6.23
CA ARG A 177 -13.25 1.18 -4.85
C ARG A 177 -13.60 2.50 -4.16
N ASP A 178 -13.48 3.63 -4.86
CA ASP A 178 -13.82 4.94 -4.31
C ASP A 178 -15.32 5.04 -3.97
N ARG A 179 -16.19 4.46 -4.81
CA ARG A 179 -17.63 4.38 -4.51
C ARG A 179 -17.89 3.49 -3.30
N ASP A 180 -17.21 2.34 -3.21
CA ASP A 180 -17.38 1.41 -2.10
C ASP A 180 -16.92 2.07 -0.79
N LEU A 181 -15.76 2.75 -0.79
CA LEU A 181 -15.27 3.52 0.36
C LEU A 181 -16.23 4.65 0.75
N ALA A 182 -16.82 5.35 -0.22
CA ALA A 182 -17.80 6.38 0.07
C ALA A 182 -19.08 5.79 0.70
N ALA A 183 -19.54 4.63 0.21
CA ALA A 183 -20.69 3.93 0.79
C ALA A 183 -20.41 3.44 2.22
N GLU A 184 -19.21 2.90 2.47
CA GLU A 184 -18.76 2.50 3.81
C GLU A 184 -18.70 3.70 4.76
N GLN A 185 -18.17 4.84 4.32
CA GLN A 185 -18.13 6.05 5.14
C GLN A 185 -19.54 6.53 5.53
N ILE A 186 -20.49 6.50 4.60
CA ILE A 186 -21.89 6.85 4.88
C ILE A 186 -22.49 5.88 5.89
N ALA A 187 -22.27 4.57 5.73
CA ALA A 187 -22.78 3.57 6.66
C ALA A 187 -22.22 3.75 8.08
N VAL A 188 -20.91 3.99 8.21
CA VAL A 188 -20.26 4.29 9.49
C VAL A 188 -20.80 5.58 10.09
N GLN A 189 -20.98 6.62 9.27
CA GLN A 189 -21.51 7.90 9.74
C GLN A 189 -22.96 7.75 10.26
N GLN A 190 -23.79 6.97 9.58
CA GLN A 190 -25.14 6.65 10.04
C GLN A 190 -25.13 5.88 11.36
N GLN A 191 -24.23 4.89 11.50
CA GLN A 191 -24.09 4.13 12.73
C GLN A 191 -23.66 5.02 13.90
N VAL A 192 -22.64 5.86 13.71
CA VAL A 192 -22.18 6.82 14.72
C VAL A 192 -23.30 7.81 15.07
N GLY A 193 -24.05 8.29 14.07
CA GLY A 193 -25.21 9.14 14.26
C GLY A 193 -26.29 8.48 15.13
N ALA A 194 -26.62 7.21 14.87
CA ALA A 194 -27.60 6.45 15.63
C ALA A 194 -27.16 6.25 17.10
N VAL A 195 -25.91 5.86 17.33
CA VAL A 195 -25.35 5.70 18.69
C VAL A 195 -25.35 7.03 19.43
N ASN A 196 -24.92 8.11 18.78
CA ASN A 196 -24.94 9.44 19.37
C ASN A 196 -26.35 9.90 19.72
N ALA A 197 -27.34 9.62 18.88
CA ALA A 197 -28.74 9.94 19.14
C ALA A 197 -29.28 9.13 20.33
N GLU A 198 -28.95 7.83 20.44
CA GLU A 198 -29.32 6.99 21.58
C GLU A 198 -28.68 7.52 22.88
N CYS A 199 -27.40 7.88 22.84
CA CYS A 199 -26.71 8.48 23.98
C CYS A 199 -27.30 9.83 24.40
N ALA A 200 -27.68 10.68 23.44
CA ALA A 200 -28.34 11.96 23.75
C ALA A 200 -29.70 11.71 24.44
N ARG A 201 -30.47 10.74 23.95
CA ARG A 201 -31.74 10.33 24.57
C ARG A 201 -31.55 9.79 25.97
N LEU A 202 -30.60 8.87 26.18
CA LEU A 202 -30.31 8.30 27.49
C LEU A 202 -29.86 9.36 28.50
N LYS A 203 -29.05 10.33 28.06
CA LYS A 203 -28.67 11.49 28.91
C LYS A 203 -29.88 12.32 29.29
N ALA A 204 -30.77 12.60 28.35
CA ALA A 204 -32.01 13.33 28.62
C ALA A 204 -32.92 12.56 29.59
N ASP A 205 -33.08 11.25 29.42
CA ASP A 205 -33.86 10.39 30.30
C ASP A 205 -33.27 10.35 31.72
N ARG A 206 -31.93 10.19 31.82
CA ARG A 206 -31.22 10.27 33.09
C ARG A 206 -31.49 11.60 33.80
N ASP A 207 -31.31 12.71 33.09
CA ASP A 207 -31.47 14.04 33.66
C ASP A 207 -32.94 14.31 34.06
N GLY A 208 -33.90 13.77 33.30
CA GLY A 208 -35.32 13.79 33.65
C GLY A 208 -35.60 13.03 34.96
N ILE A 209 -35.07 11.82 35.10
CA ILE A 209 -35.22 10.98 36.30
C ILE A 209 -34.56 11.62 37.53
N LEU A 210 -33.40 12.26 37.36
CA LEU A 210 -32.70 12.95 38.44
C LEU A 210 -33.42 14.21 38.94
N ARG A 211 -34.30 14.81 38.12
CA ARG A 211 -35.11 15.98 38.50
C ARG A 211 -36.42 15.62 39.21
N LEU A 212 -36.78 14.34 39.29
CA LEU A 212 -37.97 13.91 40.01
C LEU A 212 -37.85 14.21 41.51
N SER A 213 -39.00 14.39 42.18
CA SER A 213 -39.05 14.66 43.62
C SER A 213 -38.33 13.58 44.43
N VAL A 214 -37.70 13.95 45.55
CA VAL A 214 -36.99 13.00 46.43
C VAL A 214 -37.88 11.81 46.84
N THR A 215 -39.16 12.06 47.09
CA THR A 215 -40.14 11.00 47.39
C THR A 215 -40.27 9.99 46.26
N THR A 216 -40.29 10.44 45.01
CA THR A 216 -40.28 9.58 43.82
C THR A 216 -38.96 8.83 43.68
N GLN A 217 -37.83 9.47 44.01
CA GLN A 217 -36.50 8.84 43.90
C GLN A 217 -36.31 7.66 44.86
N GLN A 218 -37.05 7.62 45.97
CA GLN A 218 -36.97 6.51 46.92
C GLN A 218 -37.72 5.25 46.46
N GLN A 219 -38.61 5.37 45.47
CA GLN A 219 -39.41 4.24 44.99
C GLN A 219 -38.61 3.25 44.13
N PRO A 220 -38.94 1.95 44.15
CA PRO A 220 -38.25 0.92 43.34
C PRO A 220 -38.09 1.24 41.84
N PRO A 221 -39.13 1.68 41.09
CA PRO A 221 -39.00 1.91 39.65
C PRO A 221 -37.97 2.99 39.30
N TRP A 222 -37.69 3.92 40.21
CA TRP A 222 -36.69 4.95 39.97
C TRP A 222 -35.27 4.36 39.92
N ARG A 223 -34.91 3.51 40.88
CA ARG A 223 -33.57 2.90 40.97
C ARG A 223 -33.31 1.98 39.79
N ASP A 224 -34.31 1.18 39.43
CA ASP A 224 -34.20 0.23 38.32
C ASP A 224 -34.02 0.96 36.99
N ASN A 225 -34.80 2.01 36.74
CA ASN A 225 -34.66 2.84 35.54
C ASN A 225 -33.30 3.55 35.48
N LEU A 226 -32.82 4.11 36.60
CA LEU A 226 -31.53 4.79 36.61
C LEU A 226 -30.35 3.82 36.39
N ASN A 227 -30.41 2.62 36.98
CA ASN A 227 -29.41 1.57 36.76
C ASN A 227 -29.43 1.06 35.32
N TYR A 228 -30.62 0.86 34.75
CA TYR A 228 -30.77 0.51 33.34
C TYR A 228 -30.14 1.55 32.42
N ILE A 229 -30.45 2.84 32.62
CA ILE A 229 -29.88 3.93 31.82
C ILE A 229 -28.36 3.98 31.97
N ARG A 230 -27.83 3.89 33.20
CA ARG A 230 -26.37 3.88 33.44
C ARG A 230 -25.69 2.72 32.74
N LYS A 231 -26.26 1.51 32.83
CA LYS A 231 -25.75 0.33 32.14
C LYS A 231 -25.72 0.55 30.63
N ARG A 232 -26.82 1.06 30.07
CA ARG A 232 -26.94 1.29 28.62
C ARG A 232 -26.00 2.38 28.13
N MET A 233 -25.82 3.47 28.88
CA MET A 233 -24.84 4.50 28.56
C MET A 233 -23.41 3.94 28.56
N ASN A 234 -23.05 3.13 29.56
CA ASN A 234 -21.75 2.45 29.60
C ASN A 234 -21.53 1.50 28.40
N GLU A 235 -22.55 0.74 27.99
CA GLU A 235 -22.49 -0.14 26.81
C GLU A 235 -22.23 0.62 25.51
N LEU A 236 -22.77 1.84 25.40
CA LEU A 236 -22.61 2.70 24.23
C LEU A 236 -21.40 3.65 24.32
N HIS A 237 -20.64 3.58 25.41
CA HIS A 237 -19.53 4.47 25.72
C HIS A 237 -19.89 5.97 25.72
N CYS A 238 -21.02 6.29 26.37
CA CYS A 238 -21.42 7.65 26.74
C CYS A 238 -21.65 7.79 28.25
#